data_AF-A0A183EQJ6-F1
#
_entry.id   AF-A0A183EQJ6-F1
#
_cell.length_a   1.000
_cell.length_b   1.000
_cell.length_c   1.000
_cell.angle_alpha   90.00
_cell.angle_beta   90.00
_cell.angle_gamma   90.00
#
_symmetry.space_group_name_H-M   'P 1'
#
loop_
_entity.id
_entity.type
_entity.pdbx_description
1 polymer ?
#
loop_
_entity_poly.entity_id
_entity_poly.type
_entity_poly.pdbx_seq_one_letter_code
_entity_poly.pdbx_strand_id
1 'polypeptide(L)' 'LHGSCNVMIAVEAFCEILHQSGHLITAYFVYRGEYFISAQRCFDLQMIPNFFMNVGNFLNLCIGIDRLFALLYPLL' A
#
# COMPACT_ATOMS: atom_id res chain seq x y z
N LEU A 1 12.50 12.52 -15.42
CA LEU A 1 11.64 11.75 -14.49
C LEU A 1 12.19 10.32 -14.24
N HIS A 2 13.51 10.11 -14.17
CA HIS A 2 14.13 8.77 -14.03
C HIS A 2 15.13 8.70 -12.85
N GLY A 3 14.79 9.31 -11.71
CA GLY A 3 15.58 9.14 -10.48
C GLY A 3 15.16 7.87 -9.73
N SER A 4 16.05 7.25 -8.96
CA SER A 4 15.75 6.07 -8.12
C SER A 4 14.54 6.28 -7.21
N CYS A 5 14.35 7.51 -6.74
CA CYS A 5 13.17 7.93 -5.96
C CYS A 5 11.84 7.75 -6.72
N ASN A 6 11.81 8.00 -8.04
CA ASN A 6 10.58 7.86 -8.82
C ASN A 6 10.17 6.39 -9.00
N VAL A 7 11.13 5.47 -8.99
CA VAL A 7 10.83 4.02 -9.04
C VAL A 7 10.19 3.59 -7.73
N MET A 8 10.72 4.05 -6.59
CA MET A 8 10.13 3.76 -5.28
C MET A 8 8.69 4.30 -5.17
N ILE A 9 8.45 5.52 -5.65
CA ILE A 9 7.10 6.12 -5.68
C ILE A 9 6.16 5.32 -6.59
N ALA A 10 6.62 4.84 -7.75
CA ALA A 10 5.80 4.02 -8.65
C ALA A 10 5.42 2.68 -8.01
N VAL A 11 6.34 2.05 -7.27
CA VAL A 11 6.08 0.81 -6.53
C VAL A 11 5.12 1.05 -5.37
N GLU A 12 5.29 2.15 -4.63
CA GLU A 12 4.37 2.57 -3.56
C GLU A 12 2.94 2.76 -4.11
N ALA A 13 2.80 3.51 -5.21
CA ALA A 13 1.51 3.74 -5.86
C ALA A 13 0.85 2.43 -6.31
N PHE A 14 1.64 1.48 -6.81
CA PHE A 14 1.14 0.15 -7.17
C PHE A 14 0.64 -0.64 -5.94
N CYS A 15 1.38 -0.61 -4.83
CA CYS A 15 0.96 -1.23 -3.58
C CYS A 15 -0.37 -0.62 -3.08
N GLU A 16 -0.53 0.70 -3.18
CA GLU A 16 -1.76 1.38 -2.77
C GLU A 16 -2.96 1.03 -3.65
N ILE A 17 -2.79 0.87 -4.97
CA ILE A 17 -3.86 0.42 -5.86
C ILE A 17 -4.34 -0.98 -5.44
N LEU A 18 -3.41 -1.89 -5.16
CA LEU A 18 -3.75 -3.24 -4.72
C LEU A 18 -4.44 -3.24 -3.35
N HIS A 19 -3.94 -2.45 -2.41
CA HIS A 19 -4.55 -2.26 -1.11
C HIS A 19 -5.99 -1.71 -1.20
N GLN A 20 -6.20 -0.62 -1.95
CA GLN A 20 -7.53 -0.04 -2.16
C GLN A 20 -8.49 -0.99 -2.87
N SER A 21 -8.01 -1.78 -3.85
CA SER A 21 -8.85 -2.77 -4.53
C SER A 21 -9.38 -3.85 -3.58
N GLY A 22 -8.59 -4.27 -2.57
CA GLY A 22 -9.05 -5.18 -1.52
C GLY A 22 -10.16 -4.57 -0.66
N HIS A 23 -10.04 -3.27 -0.36
CA HIS A 23 -11.09 -2.51 0.33
C HIS A 23 -12.37 -2.39 -0.53
N LEU A 24 -12.24 -2.18 -1.83
CA LEU A 24 -13.37 -2.09 -2.77
C LEU A 24 -14.15 -3.41 -2.82
N ILE A 25 -13.45 -4.55 -2.86
CA ILE A 25 -14.07 -5.88 -2.81
C ILE A 25 -14.84 -6.05 -1.50
N THR A 26 -14.23 -5.66 -0.38
CA THR A 26 -14.89 -5.72 0.94
C THR A 26 -16.14 -4.85 0.98
N ALA A 27 -16.10 -3.63 0.44
CA ALA A 27 -17.25 -2.75 0.33
C ALA A 27 -18.36 -3.37 -0.54
N TYR A 28 -18.01 -4.01 -1.66
CA TYR A 28 -18.97 -4.70 -2.52
C TYR A 28 -19.74 -5.80 -1.78
N PHE A 29 -19.06 -6.62 -0.97
CA PHE A 29 -19.73 -7.64 -0.13
C PHE A 29 -20.70 -7.02 0.89
N VAL A 30 -20.32 -5.90 1.50
CA VAL A 30 -21.16 -5.15 2.43
C VAL A 30 -22.43 -4.61 1.75
N TYR A 31 -22.29 -4.01 0.55
CA TYR A 31 -23.44 -3.53 -0.23
C TYR A 31 -24.36 -4.65 -0.72
N ARG A 32 -23.83 -5.87 -0.90
CA ARG A 32 -24.61 -7.05 -1.26
C ARG A 32 -25.36 -7.68 -0.08
N GLY A 33 -25.14 -7.19 1.13
CA GLY A 33 -25.80 -7.67 2.35
C GLY A 33 -25.20 -8.95 2.94
N GLU A 34 -24.01 -9.38 2.49
CA GLU A 34 -23.32 -10.56 3.04
C GLU A 34 -22.42 -10.17 4.21
N TYR A 35 -23.04 -9.89 5.37
CA TYR A 35 -22.32 -9.48 6.59
C TYR A 35 -21.66 -10.64 7.34
N PHE A 36 -22.11 -11.87 7.11
CA PHE A 36 -21.60 -13.06 7.79
C PHE A 36 -20.76 -13.89 6.84
N ILE A 37 -19.48 -13.55 6.75
CA ILE A 37 -18.49 -14.37 6.06
C ILE A 37 -17.77 -15.27 7.06
N SER A 38 -17.38 -16.47 6.64
CA SER A 38 -16.51 -17.35 7.44
C SER A 38 -15.23 -16.61 7.84
N ALA A 39 -14.77 -16.79 9.09
CA ALA A 39 -13.55 -16.18 9.60
C ALA A 39 -12.32 -16.48 8.71
N GLN A 40 -12.25 -17.68 8.13
CA GLN A 40 -11.19 -18.05 7.20
C GLN A 40 -11.23 -17.21 5.92
N ARG A 41 -12.42 -16.99 5.37
CA ARG A 41 -12.63 -16.18 4.16
C ARG A 41 -12.36 -14.69 4.42
N CYS A 42 -12.64 -14.22 5.63
CA CYS A 42 -12.29 -12.88 6.08
C CYS A 42 -10.78 -12.70 6.17
N PHE A 43 -10.09 -13.67 6.78
CA PHE A 43 -8.65 -13.68 6.91
C PHE A 43 -7.97 -13.64 5.53
N ASP A 44 -8.40 -14.50 4.59
CA ASP A 44 -7.85 -14.52 3.23
C ASP A 44 -8.08 -13.19 2.49
N LEU A 45 -9.26 -12.59 2.66
CA LEU A 45 -9.61 -11.32 2.02
C LEU A 45 -8.82 -10.15 2.59
N GLN A 46 -8.50 -10.17 3.89
CA GLN A 46 -7.81 -9.09 4.59
C GLN A 46 -6.29 -9.26 4.60
N MET A 47 -5.79 -10.48 4.43
CA MET A 47 -4.35 -10.78 4.40
C MET A 47 -3.65 -10.04 3.27
N ILE A 48 -4.23 -10.05 2.06
CA ILE A 48 -3.70 -9.38 0.88
C ILE A 48 -3.59 -7.85 1.09
N PRO A 49 -4.68 -7.12 1.38
CA PRO A 49 -4.61 -5.66 1.57
C PRO A 49 -3.73 -5.29 2.77
N ASN A 50 -3.75 -6.05 3.86
CA ASN A 50 -2.90 -5.78 5.03
C ASN A 50 -1.41 -5.96 4.71
N PHE A 51 -1.04 -6.95 3.90
CA PHE A 51 0.34 -7.13 3.45
C PHE A 51 0.81 -5.94 2.61
N PHE A 52 0.02 -5.54 1.60
CA PHE A 52 0.36 -4.40 0.75
C PHE A 52 0.39 -3.07 1.49
N MET A 53 -0.48 -2.87 2.49
CA MET A 53 -0.45 -1.70 3.36
C MET A 53 0.87 -1.62 4.16
N ASN A 54 1.31 -2.73 4.75
CA ASN A 54 2.57 -2.77 5.50
C ASN A 54 3.79 -2.52 4.60
N VAL A 55 3.80 -3.12 3.41
CA VAL A 55 4.86 -2.91 2.41
C VAL A 55 4.85 -1.46 1.92
N GLY A 56 3.69 -0.91 1.57
CA GLY A 56 3.53 0.48 1.14
C GLY A 56 4.02 1.47 2.20
N ASN A 57 3.66 1.25 3.46
CA ASN A 57 4.11 2.10 4.56
C ASN A 57 5.63 2.04 4.79
N PHE A 58 6.25 0.87 4.59
CA PHE A 58 7.70 0.73 4.63
C PHE A 58 8.37 1.46 3.46
N LEU A 59 7.86 1.33 2.23
CA LEU A 59 8.37 2.06 1.07
C LEU A 59 8.25 3.57 1.26
N ASN A 60 7.13 4.06 1.79
CA ASN A 60 6.91 5.47 2.06
C ASN A 60 7.92 6.01 3.08
N LEU A 61 8.23 5.23 4.13
CA LEU A 61 9.31 5.57 5.07
C LEU A 61 10.67 5.67 4.36
N CYS A 62 11.02 4.72 3.49
CA CYS A 62 12.27 4.76 2.71
C CYS A 62 12.34 5.98 1.79
N ILE A 63 11.25 6.33 1.11
CA ILE A 63 11.16 7.53 0.26
C ILE A 63 11.33 8.79 1.10
N GLY A 64 10.68 8.85 2.27
CA GLY A 64 10.84 9.96 3.21
C GLY A 64 12.29 10.13 3.68
N ILE A 65 12.98 9.03 3.97
CA ILE A 65 14.40 9.04 4.35
C ILE A 65 15.26 9.52 3.18
N ASP A 66 15.08 8.96 1.97
CA ASP A 66 15.79 9.38 0.76
C ASP A 66 15.67 10.89 0.52
N ARG A 67 14.46 11.43 0.63
CA ARG A 67 14.19 12.86 0.50
C ARG A 67 14.79 13.69 1.64
N LEU A 68 14.77 13.19 2.87
CA LEU A 68 15.37 13.86 4.02
C LEU A 68 16.89 13.98 3.85
N PHE A 69 17.55 12.90 3.41
CA PHE A 69 18.99 12.92 3.12
C PHE A 69 19.34 13.88 1.98
N ALA A 70 18.54 13.91 0.91
CA ALA A 70 18.74 14.85 -0.19
C ALA A 70 18.61 16.32 0.24
N LEU A 71 17.78 16.62 1.25
CA LEU A 71 17.65 17.97 1.83
C LEU A 71 18.76 18.31 2.81
N LEU A 72 19.21 17.35 3.62
CA LEU A 72 20.30 17.55 4.58
C LEU A 72 21.68 17.64 3.90
N TYR A 73 21.87 16.94 2.80
CA TYR A 73 23.14 16.89 2.07
C TYR A 73 22.94 17.26 0.59
N PRO A 74 22.55 18.51 0.27
CA PRO A 74 22.31 18.94 -1.10
C PRO A 74 23.60 19.14 -1.93
N LEU A 75 24.77 19.02 -1.31
CA LEU A 75 26.09 19.40 -1.83
C LEU A 75 27.11 18.24 -1.86
N LEU A 76 26.69 17.03 -1.51
CA LEU A 76 27.48 15.80 -1.60
C LEU A 76 26.98 14.96 -2.78
#